data_AF-A0A7V5ELF2-F1
#
_entry.id   AF-A0A7V5ELF2-F1
#
_cell.length_a   1.000
_cell.length_b   1.000
_cell.length_c   1.000
_cell.angle_alpha   90.00
_cell.angle_beta   90.00
_cell.angle_gamma   90.00
#
_symmetry.space_group_name_H-M   'P 1'
#
loop_
_entity.id
_entity.type
_entity.pdbx_description
1 polymer ?
#
loop_
_entity_poly.entity_id
_entity_poly.type
_entity_poly.pdbx_seq_one_letter_code
_entity_poly.pdbx_strand_id
1 'polypeptide(L)' 'FIVPANLDKEAQIIELFPADSEVSFRSSRTGKYTSITIKSLMNTPDEVLDLYKKAAEIEGVTSL' A
#
# COMPACT_ATOMS: atom_id res chain seq x y z
N PHE A 1 -4.66 -1.39 -2.46
CA PHE A 1 -4.90 -1.39 -1.01
C PHE A 1 -5.85 -0.26 -0.64
N ILE A 2 -6.88 -0.51 0.17
CA ILE A 2 -7.74 0.55 0.72
C ILE A 2 -7.38 0.72 2.19
N VAL A 3 -6.88 1.90 2.58
CA VAL A 3 -6.41 2.21 3.93
C VAL A 3 -7.30 3.32 4.49
N PRO A 4 -7.67 3.32 5.78
CA PRO A 4 -8.22 4.53 6.40
C PRO A 4 -7.23 5.68 6.21
N ALA A 5 -7.74 6.87 5.85
CA ALA A 5 -6.91 8.04 5.56
C ALA A 5 -6.17 8.50 6.82
N ASN A 6 -4.99 7.95 7.04
CA ASN A 6 -4.16 8.17 8.20
C ASN A 6 -2.72 8.26 7.71
N LEU A 7 -2.16 9.47 7.78
CA LEU A 7 -0.85 9.83 7.21
C LEU A 7 0.26 8.87 7.68
N ASP A 8 0.22 8.43 8.93
CA ASP A 8 1.17 7.47 9.50
C ASP A 8 1.14 6.11 8.78
N LYS A 9 -0.05 5.61 8.44
CA LYS A 9 -0.21 4.31 7.76
C LYS A 9 0.20 4.38 6.30
N GLU A 10 -0.05 5.52 5.65
CA GLU A 10 0.39 5.77 4.28
C GLU A 10 1.92 5.81 4.19
N ALA A 11 2.58 6.52 5.11
CA ALA A 11 4.03 6.58 5.19
C ALA A 11 4.66 5.20 5.46
N GLN A 12 4.10 4.42 6.39
CA GLN A 12 4.56 3.05 6.66
C GLN A 12 4.45 2.13 5.45
N ILE A 13 3.36 2.22 4.68
CA ILE A 13 3.22 1.50 3.42
C ILE A 13 4.35 1.94 2.49
N ILE A 14 4.52 3.24 2.23
CA ILE A 14 5.56 3.74 1.30
C ILE A 14 6.95 3.27 1.69
N GLU A 15 7.30 3.32 2.97
CA GLU A 15 8.61 2.88 3.48
C GLU A 15 8.86 1.39 3.29
N LEU A 16 7.78 0.60 3.31
CA LEU A 16 7.84 -0.83 3.09
C LEU A 16 8.13 -1.20 1.64
N PHE A 17 7.70 -0.35 0.69
CA PHE A 17 7.90 -0.59 -0.74
C PHE A 17 9.23 0.01 -1.22
N PRO A 18 9.96 -0.70 -2.10
CA PRO A 18 11.19 -0.16 -2.66
C PRO A 18 10.90 1.12 -3.45
N ALA A 19 11.84 2.08 -3.43
CA ALA A 19 11.68 3.40 -4.04
C ALA A 19 11.43 3.36 -5.57
N ASP A 20 11.76 2.25 -6.22
CA ASP A 20 11.47 2.00 -7.64
C ASP A 20 10.00 1.65 -7.92
N SER A 21 9.17 1.54 -6.88
CA SER A 21 7.74 1.23 -7.02
C SER A 21 6.96 2.47 -7.43
N GLU A 22 6.17 2.35 -8.49
CA GLU A 22 5.21 3.35 -8.90
C GLU A 22 4.01 3.30 -7.92
N VAL A 23 4.02 4.20 -6.94
CA VAL A 23 2.94 4.31 -5.95
C VAL A 23 2.00 5.46 -6.32
N SER A 24 0.70 5.16 -6.40
CA SER A 24 -0.37 6.12 -6.63
C SER A 24 -1.35 6.12 -5.46
N PHE A 25 -1.61 7.31 -4.93
CA PHE A 25 -2.59 7.52 -3.85
C PHE A 25 -3.84 8.16 -4.43
N ARG A 26 -4.99 7.62 -4.06
CA ARG A 26 -6.29 8.15 -4.44
C ARG A 26 -7.15 8.27 -3.20
N SER A 27 -7.26 9.50 -2.70
CA SER A 27 -8.14 9.82 -1.59
C SER A 27 -9.61 9.63 -1.99
N SER A 28 -10.39 9.04 -1.09
CA SER A 28 -11.83 8.84 -1.26
C SER A 28 -12.56 10.17 -1.22
N ARG A 29 -13.70 10.23 -1.92
CA ARG A 29 -14.59 11.39 -1.99
C ARG A 29 -15.08 11.89 -0.62
N THR A 30 -15.05 11.04 0.41
CA THR A 30 -15.43 11.37 1.79
C THR A 30 -14.25 11.61 2.72
N GLY A 31 -13.00 11.48 2.25
CA GLY A 31 -11.79 11.63 3.06
C GLY A 31 -11.58 10.56 4.14
N LYS A 32 -12.45 9.54 4.21
CA LYS A 32 -12.33 8.45 5.21
C LYS A 32 -11.32 7.38 4.84
N TYR A 33 -11.05 7.21 3.54
CA TYR A 33 -10.19 6.16 3.01
C TYR A 33 -9.28 6.71 1.92
N THR A 34 -8.09 6.15 1.81
CA THR A 34 -7.16 6.34 0.71
C THR A 34 -6.96 4.99 0.02
N SER A 35 -7.19 4.97 -1.29
CA SER A 35 -6.80 3.85 -2.15
C SER A 35 -5.36 4.03 -2.59
N ILE A 36 -4.51 3.09 -2.24
CA ILE A 36 -3.11 3.03 -2.64
C ILE A 36 -2.97 1.96 -3.72
N THR A 37 -2.49 2.36 -4.89
CA THR A 37 -2.14 1.48 -6.00
C THR A 37 -0.62 1.44 -6.10
N ILE A 38 -0.04 0.25 -6.04
CA ILE A 38 1.40 0.07 -6.09
C ILE A 38 1.72 -0.81 -7.28
N LYS A 39 2.55 -0.33 -8.19
CA LYS A 39 3.15 -1.16 -9.24
C LYS A 39 4.64 -1.21 -9.01
N SER A 40 5.15 -2.40 -8.76
CA SER A 40 6.59 -2.60 -8.59
C SER A 40 7.02 -3.73 -9.52
N LEU A 41 8.13 -3.53 -10.22
CA LEU A 41 8.77 -4.56 -11.03
C LEU A 41 9.62 -5.42 -10.10
N MET A 42 9.02 -6.49 -9.58
CA MET A 42 9.73 -7.45 -8.74
C MET A 42 10.42 -8.50 -9.60
N ASN A 43 11.66 -8.84 -9.23
CA ASN A 43 12.43 -9.89 -9.91
C ASN A 43 11.93 -11.29 -9.53
N THR A 44 11.36 -11.44 -8.33
CA THR A 44 10.89 -12.72 -7.82
C THR A 44 9.47 -12.65 -7.26
N PRO A 45 8.68 -13.73 -7.40
CA PRO A 45 7.32 -13.78 -6.88
C PRO A 45 7.25 -13.84 -5.35
N ASP A 46 8.25 -14.40 -4.66
CA ASP A 46 8.32 -14.43 -3.20
C ASP A 46 8.39 -13.02 -2.59
N GLU A 47 9.19 -12.12 -3.18
CA GLU A 47 9.29 -10.72 -2.74
C GLU A 47 7.94 -10.00 -2.86
N VAL A 48 7.18 -10.23 -3.94
CA VAL A 48 5.82 -9.67 -4.11
C VAL A 48 4.93 -10.12 -2.95
N LEU A 49 4.99 -11.40 -2.60
CA LEU A 49 4.12 -12.01 -1.59
C LEU A 49 4.44 -11.53 -0.18
N ASP A 50 5.73 -11.36 0.14
CA ASP A 50 6.19 -10.86 1.43
C ASP A 50 5.79 -9.39 1.62
N LEU A 51 6.00 -8.55 0.59
CA LEU A 51 5.58 -7.15 0.60
C LEU A 51 4.06 -7.01 0.65
N TYR A 52 3.34 -7.85 -0.08
CA TYR A 52 1.88 -7.86 -0.07
C TYR A 52 1.35 -8.24 1.32
N LYS A 53 1.94 -9.25 1.98
CA LYS A 53 1.59 -9.63 3.35
C LYS A 53 1.86 -8.51 4.34
N LYS A 54 3.06 -7.91 4.30
CA LYS A 54 3.42 -6.79 5.17
C LYS A 54 2.53 -5.57 4.94
N ALA A 55 2.15 -5.29 3.69
CA ALA A 55 1.20 -4.24 3.37
C ALA A 55 -0.23 -4.57 3.85
N ALA A 56 -0.62 -5.84 3.81
CA ALA A 56 -1.91 -6.31 4.34
C ALA A 56 -1.95 -6.38 5.88
N GLU A 57 -0.79 -6.52 6.54
CA GLU A 57 -0.65 -6.52 8.00
C GLU A 57 -0.84 -5.13 8.60
N ILE A 58 -0.72 -4.08 7.79
CA ILE A 58 -1.02 -2.71 8.21
C ILE A 58 -2.53 -2.60 8.48
N GLU A 59 -2.88 -2.46 9.76
CA GLU A 59 -4.25 -2.50 10.24
C GLU A 59 -5.18 -1.58 9.45
N GLY A 60 -6.22 -2.16 8.85
CA GLY A 60 -7.23 -1.42 8.09
C GLY A 60 -7.03 -1.46 6.57
N VAL A 61 -6.00 -2.15 6.07
CA VAL A 61 -5.90 -2.50 4.67
C VAL A 61 -6.94 -3.57 4.32
N THR A 62 -7.99 -3.17 3.61
CA THR A 62 -8.92 -4.13 3.01
C THR A 62 -8.53 -4.33 1.55
N SER A 63 -8.07 -5.54 1.20
CA SER A 63 -7.99 -5.98 -0.19
C SER A 63 -9.35 -6.55 -0.59
N LEU A 64 -9.98 -5.98 -1.62
CA LEU A 64 -11.17 -6.54 -2.27
C LEU A 64 -10.73 -7.38 -3.48
#